data_AF-W1YVR6-F1
#
_entry.id   AF-W1YVR6-F1
#
_cell.length_a   1.000
_cell.length_b   1.000
_cell.length_c   1.000
_cell.angle_alpha   90.00
_cell.angle_beta   90.00
_cell.angle_gamma   90.00
#
_symmetry.space_group_name_H-M   'P 1'
#
loop_
_entity.id
_entity.type
_entity.pdbx_description
1 polymer ?
#
loop_
_entity_poly.entity_id
_entity_poly.type
_entity_poly.pdbx_seq_one_letter_code
_entity_poly.pdbx_strand_id
1 'polypeptide(L)'
;VTEYGSWRNRKLVEFFSRYARTCFEAFDGLVKYWLTFNEINIMLHSPFSGAGLVFEEGENQDQVKYQAAHHQLVASALATKIAHEVNPQNQVGCMLAGGNFYPYS
;
A
#
# COMPACT_ATOMS: atom_id res chain seq x y z
N VAL A 1 -9.02 3.52 14.71
CA VAL A 1 -7.67 3.39 14.08
C VAL A 1 -6.58 3.33 15.16
N THR A 2 -6.87 2.83 16.36
CA THR A 2 -5.91 2.84 17.49
C THR A 2 -5.23 1.49 17.68
N GLU A 3 -5.95 0.39 17.48
CA GLU A 3 -5.51 -0.98 17.83
C GLU A 3 -4.13 -1.39 17.27
N TYR A 4 -3.81 -1.01 16.03
CA TYR A 4 -2.57 -1.43 15.37
C TYR A 4 -1.66 -0.25 14.98
N GLY A 5 -2.05 1.00 15.23
CA GLY A 5 -1.28 2.18 14.78
C GLY A 5 -1.19 2.36 13.26
N SER A 6 -2.05 1.65 12.50
CA SER A 6 -2.01 1.58 11.04
C SER A 6 -0.69 1.01 10.48
N TRP A 7 -0.31 1.36 9.25
CA TRP A 7 0.79 0.77 8.46
C TRP A 7 2.17 0.75 9.13
N ARG A 8 2.39 1.44 10.26
CA ARG A 8 3.59 1.24 11.10
C ARG A 8 3.68 -0.21 11.62
N ASN A 9 2.56 -0.92 11.75
CA ASN A 9 2.51 -2.28 12.25
C ASN A 9 2.52 -3.31 11.11
N ARG A 10 3.46 -4.24 11.16
CA ARG A 10 3.67 -5.25 10.13
C ARG A 10 2.46 -6.18 9.94
N LYS A 11 1.58 -6.34 10.94
CA LYS A 11 0.37 -7.17 10.82
C LYS A 11 -0.57 -6.71 9.70
N LEU A 12 -0.56 -5.43 9.33
CA LEU A 12 -1.38 -4.94 8.22
C LEU A 12 -0.98 -5.56 6.88
N VAL A 13 0.26 -6.01 6.72
CA VAL A 13 0.70 -6.74 5.51
C VAL A 13 -0.10 -8.05 5.36
N GLU A 14 -0.25 -8.81 6.45
CA GLU A 14 -1.04 -10.04 6.45
C GLU A 14 -2.52 -9.75 6.22
N PHE A 15 -3.06 -8.75 6.92
CA PHE A 15 -4.47 -8.39 6.79
C PHE A 15 -4.82 -7.95 5.36
N PHE A 16 -3.97 -7.12 4.76
CA PHE A 16 -4.13 -6.73 3.37
C PHE A 16 -3.97 -7.91 2.41
N SER A 17 -3.02 -8.82 2.65
CA SER A 17 -2.84 -10.01 1.82
C SER A 17 -4.09 -10.91 1.82
N ARG A 18 -4.73 -11.08 2.98
CA ARG A 18 -6.00 -11.82 3.09
C ARG A 18 -7.14 -11.10 2.36
N TYR A 19 -7.26 -9.79 2.54
CA TYR A 19 -8.23 -8.96 1.83
C TYR A 19 -8.06 -9.07 0.31
N ALA A 20 -6.83 -8.90 -0.19
CA ALA A 20 -6.50 -8.99 -1.60
C ALA A 20 -6.85 -10.37 -2.18
N ARG A 21 -6.51 -11.46 -1.47
CA ARG A 21 -6.91 -12.82 -1.87
C ARG A 21 -8.41 -12.96 -2.05
N THR A 22 -9.20 -12.53 -1.06
CA THR A 22 -10.66 -12.58 -1.13
C THR A 22 -11.19 -11.80 -2.34
N CYS A 23 -10.64 -10.63 -2.63
CA CYS A 23 -11.03 -9.86 -3.83
C CYS A 23 -10.67 -10.58 -5.13
N PHE A 24 -9.44 -11.09 -5.26
CA PHE A 24 -9.02 -11.78 -6.48
C PHE A 24 -9.84 -13.03 -6.74
N GLU A 25 -10.18 -13.80 -5.70
CA GLU A 25 -11.00 -15.01 -5.82
C GLU A 25 -12.47 -14.66 -6.13
N ALA A 26 -13.04 -13.65 -5.47
CA ALA A 26 -14.45 -13.27 -5.65
C ALA A 26 -14.74 -12.63 -7.01
N PHE A 27 -13.74 -11.96 -7.61
CA PHE A 27 -13.87 -11.25 -8.88
C PHE A 27 -13.08 -11.90 -10.02
N ASP A 28 -12.64 -13.15 -9.85
CA ASP A 28 -11.94 -13.89 -10.90
C ASP A 28 -12.79 -13.99 -12.17
N GLY A 29 -12.16 -13.80 -13.33
CA GLY A 29 -12.82 -13.73 -14.64
C GLY A 29 -13.65 -12.47 -14.90
N LEU A 30 -13.98 -11.67 -13.87
CA LEU A 30 -14.72 -10.41 -14.01
C LEU A 30 -13.81 -9.19 -14.09
N VAL A 31 -12.69 -9.20 -13.36
CA VAL A 31 -11.75 -8.09 -13.30
C VAL A 31 -10.35 -8.54 -13.72
N LYS A 32 -9.83 -7.92 -14.78
CA LYS A 32 -8.49 -8.22 -15.33
C LYS A 32 -7.38 -7.30 -14.81
N TYR A 33 -7.69 -6.03 -14.57
CA TYR A 33 -6.71 -5.00 -14.23
C TYR A 33 -6.86 -4.56 -12.79
N TRP A 34 -5.76 -4.59 -12.05
CA TRP A 34 -5.74 -4.34 -10.62
C TRP A 34 -4.68 -3.31 -10.26
N LEU A 35 -5.01 -2.50 -9.26
CA LEU A 35 -4.06 -1.64 -8.55
C LEU A 35 -4.05 -2.07 -7.09
N THR A 36 -2.86 -2.23 -6.51
CA THR A 36 -2.72 -2.64 -5.11
C THR A 36 -2.97 -1.47 -4.16
N PHE A 37 -2.22 -0.38 -4.34
CA PHE A 37 -2.33 0.86 -3.58
C PHE A 37 -2.39 2.05 -4.52
N ASN A 38 -3.16 3.05 -4.12
CA ASN A 38 -3.12 4.38 -4.72
C ASN A 38 -2.07 5.23 -3.98
N GLU A 39 -1.03 5.68 -4.70
CA GLU A 39 -0.08 6.69 -4.24
C GLU A 39 0.62 6.40 -2.90
N ILE A 40 1.32 5.26 -2.77
CA ILE A 40 2.10 4.95 -1.53
C ILE A 40 3.00 6.13 -1.11
N ASN A 41 3.56 6.85 -2.08
CA ASN A 41 4.44 7.99 -1.84
C ASN A 41 3.72 9.21 -1.22
N ILE A 42 2.40 9.37 -1.39
CA ILE A 42 1.68 10.51 -0.81
C ILE A 42 1.71 10.49 0.71
N MET A 43 1.86 9.30 1.31
CA MET A 43 2.02 9.15 2.76
C MET A 43 3.19 9.96 3.33
N LEU A 44 4.25 10.19 2.55
CA LEU A 44 5.40 10.98 3.00
C LEU A 44 5.02 12.46 3.19
N HIS A 45 4.02 12.95 2.43
CA HIS A 45 3.53 14.33 2.45
C HIS A 45 2.24 14.49 3.28
N SER A 46 1.35 13.49 3.25
CA SER A 46 0.09 13.44 3.97
C SER A 46 -0.11 12.05 4.63
N PRO A 47 0.53 11.80 5.78
CA PRO A 47 0.58 10.47 6.42
C PRO A 47 -0.79 9.93 6.84
N PHE A 48 -1.69 10.80 7.28
CA PHE A 48 -3.03 10.40 7.68
C PHE A 48 -3.88 10.01 6.47
N SER A 49 -3.88 10.81 5.40
CA SER A 49 -4.67 10.48 4.20
C SER A 49 -4.10 9.28 3.43
N GLY A 50 -2.77 9.19 3.32
CA GLY A 50 -2.11 8.11 2.56
C GLY A 50 -2.05 6.76 3.30
N ALA A 51 -2.14 6.78 4.64
CA ALA A 51 -1.95 5.56 5.42
C ALA A 51 -2.66 5.52 6.77
N GLY A 52 -3.49 6.49 7.12
CA GLY A 52 -4.12 6.56 8.45
C GLY A 52 -3.11 6.64 9.59
N LEU A 53 -1.90 7.17 9.35
CA LEU A 53 -0.90 7.35 10.39
C LEU A 53 -1.23 8.58 11.25
N VAL A 54 -1.25 8.37 12.56
CA VAL A 54 -1.28 9.41 13.59
C VAL A 54 0.00 9.25 14.41
N PHE A 55 0.69 10.35 14.72
CA PHE A 55 1.96 10.33 15.45
C PHE A 55 1.76 10.66 16.93
N GLU A 56 2.57 10.04 17.77
CA GLU A 56 2.66 10.35 19.20
C GLU A 56 3.77 11.37 19.47
N GLU A 57 3.71 12.04 20.62
CA GLU A 57 4.73 13.00 21.03
C GLU A 57 6.08 12.30 21.21
N GLY A 58 7.15 12.87 20.63
CA GLY A 58 8.50 12.31 20.68
C GLY A 58 8.83 11.25 19.63
N GLU A 59 7.90 10.88 18.74
CA GLU A 59 8.20 9.93 17.67
C GLU A 59 9.12 10.52 16.59
N ASN A 60 10.05 9.69 16.09
CA ASN A 60 10.72 9.96 14.84
C ASN A 60 9.75 9.72 13.68
N GLN A 61 9.07 10.78 13.24
CA GLN A 61 8.04 10.69 12.21
C GLN A 61 8.56 10.13 10.90
N ASP A 62 9.80 10.46 10.50
CA ASP A 62 10.35 9.98 9.23
C ASP A 62 10.59 8.46 9.28
N GLN A 63 11.16 7.96 10.37
CA GLN A 63 11.29 6.51 10.58
C GLN A 63 9.93 5.80 10.49
N VAL A 64 8.90 6.35 11.14
CA VAL A 64 7.54 5.79 11.10
C VAL A 64 6.97 5.80 9.68
N LYS A 65 7.08 6.93 8.97
CA LYS A 65 6.60 7.06 7.58
C LYS A 65 7.29 6.06 6.65
N TYR A 66 8.62 5.96 6.70
CA TYR A 66 9.37 5.05 5.85
C TYR A 66 9.10 3.58 6.18
N GLN A 67 8.94 3.24 7.46
CA GLN A 67 8.57 1.87 7.87
C GLN A 67 7.17 1.50 7.36
N ALA A 68 6.22 2.44 7.43
CA ALA A 68 4.87 2.25 6.91
C ALA A 68 4.84 2.12 5.39
N ALA A 69 5.59 2.96 4.67
CA ALA A 69 5.76 2.85 3.22
C ALA A 69 6.38 1.50 2.83
N HIS A 70 7.39 1.04 3.58
CA HIS A 70 7.97 -0.28 3.38
C HIS A 70 6.94 -1.40 3.54
N HIS A 71 6.10 -1.35 4.58
CA HIS A 71 5.03 -2.34 4.76
C HIS A 71 4.01 -2.33 3.61
N GLN A 72 3.59 -1.16 3.12
CA GLN A 72 2.71 -1.07 1.95
C GLN A 72 3.36 -1.63 0.68
N LEU A 73 4.65 -1.38 0.46
CA LEU A 73 5.40 -1.95 -0.67
C LEU A 73 5.48 -3.47 -0.59
N VAL A 74 5.77 -4.03 0.59
CA VAL A 74 5.77 -5.49 0.80
C VAL A 74 4.37 -6.08 0.60
N ALA A 75 3.33 -5.44 1.13
CA ALA A 75 1.95 -5.86 0.95
C ALA A 75 1.52 -5.81 -0.52
N SER A 76 1.95 -4.79 -1.27
CA SER A 76 1.75 -4.67 -2.71
C SER A 76 2.36 -5.86 -3.46
N ALA A 77 3.64 -6.18 -3.18
CA ALA A 77 4.31 -7.31 -3.81
C ALA A 77 3.65 -8.66 -3.50
N LEU A 78 3.18 -8.86 -2.26
CA LEU A 78 2.44 -10.07 -1.88
C LEU A 78 1.08 -10.15 -2.57
N ALA A 79 0.34 -9.04 -2.68
CA ALA A 79 -0.90 -9.00 -3.43
C ALA A 79 -0.67 -9.32 -4.91
N THR A 80 0.39 -8.79 -5.52
CA THR A 80 0.78 -9.15 -6.90
C THR A 80 1.06 -10.65 -7.04
N LYS A 81 1.76 -11.25 -6.07
CA LYS A 81 2.00 -12.70 -6.06
C LYS A 81 0.68 -13.47 -6.01
N ILE A 82 -0.21 -13.12 -5.08
CA ILE A 82 -1.51 -13.78 -4.89
C ILE A 82 -2.38 -13.63 -6.15
N ALA A 83 -2.41 -12.45 -6.78
CA ALA A 83 -3.19 -12.22 -7.99
C ALA A 83 -2.83 -13.22 -9.10
N HIS A 84 -1.54 -13.48 -9.31
CA HIS A 84 -1.07 -14.44 -10.31
C HIS A 84 -1.21 -15.91 -9.87
N GLU A 85 -1.21 -16.19 -8.55
CA GLU A 85 -1.58 -17.52 -8.02
C GLU A 85 -3.05 -17.85 -8.32
N VAL A 86 -3.95 -16.87 -8.16
CA VAL A 86 -5.39 -17.03 -8.42
C VAL A 86 -5.67 -17.10 -9.91
N ASN A 87 -5.13 -16.16 -10.70
CA ASN A 87 -5.28 -16.17 -12.15
C ASN A 87 -4.05 -15.55 -12.83
N PRO A 88 -3.27 -16.33 -13.61
CA PRO A 88 -2.10 -15.84 -14.35
C PRO A 88 -2.41 -14.74 -15.37
N GLN A 89 -3.67 -14.53 -15.75
CA GLN A 89 -4.08 -13.48 -16.68
C GLN A 89 -4.31 -12.12 -16.01
N ASN A 90 -4.32 -12.05 -14.67
CA ASN A 90 -4.40 -10.80 -13.94
C ASN A 90 -3.25 -9.87 -14.32
N GLN A 91 -3.54 -8.58 -14.45
CA GLN A 91 -2.56 -7.53 -14.70
C GLN A 91 -2.53 -6.59 -13.51
N VAL A 92 -1.43 -6.59 -12.76
CA VAL A 92 -1.30 -5.81 -11.53
C VAL A 92 -0.32 -4.67 -11.74
N GLY A 93 -0.83 -3.44 -11.64
CA GLY A 93 -0.04 -2.22 -11.73
C GLY A 93 0.21 -1.60 -10.35
N CYS A 94 1.19 -0.71 -10.30
CA CYS A 94 1.29 0.28 -9.22
C CYS A 94 0.68 1.61 -9.66
N MET A 95 0.25 2.40 -8.68
CA MET A 95 -0.18 3.78 -8.90
C MET A 95 0.72 4.68 -8.04
N LEU A 96 1.33 5.69 -8.67
CA LEU A 96 2.22 6.65 -8.05
C LEU A 96 1.72 8.07 -8.30
N ALA A 97 1.77 8.93 -7.28
CA ALA A 97 1.60 10.37 -7.47
C ALA A 97 2.86 10.92 -8.15
N GLY A 98 2.83 11.01 -9.47
CA GLY A 98 3.92 11.55 -10.28
C GLY A 98 3.89 13.07 -10.32
N GLY A 99 5.06 13.70 -10.14
CA GLY A 99 5.26 15.13 -10.28
C GLY A 99 6.42 15.44 -11.21
N ASN A 100 6.27 16.47 -12.04
CA ASN A 100 7.39 17.01 -12.82
C ASN A 100 8.10 18.07 -11.98
N PHE A 101 9.40 17.89 -11.79
CA PHE A 101 10.25 18.86 -11.10
C PHE A 101 11.17 19.51 -12.13
N TYR A 102 11.07 20.84 -12.27
CA TYR A 102 11.94 21.62 -13.14
C TYR A 102 13.02 22.30 -12.29
N PRO A 103 14.29 22.33 -12.72
CA PRO A 103 15.33 23.05 -12.00
C PRO A 103 15.02 24.55 -12.00
N TYR A 104 15.38 25.22 -10.91
CA TYR A 104 15.35 26.67 -10.86
C TYR A 104 16.59 27.23 -11.55
N SER A 105 16.37 27.91 -12.69
CA SER A 105 17.34 28.51 -13.62
C SER A 105 18.46 27.60 -14.13
#